data_AF-A0AA97I1Q6-F1
#
_entry.id   AF-A0AA97I1Q6-F1
#
_cell.length_a   1.000
_cell.length_b   1.000
_cell.length_c   1.000
_cell.angle_alpha   90.00
_cell.angle_beta   90.00
_cell.angle_gamma   90.00
#
_symmetry.space_group_name_H-M   'P 1'
#
loop_
_entity.id
_entity.type
_entity.pdbx_description
1 polymer ?
#
loop_
_entity_poly.entity_id
_entity_poly.type
_entity_poly.pdbx_seq_one_letter_code
_entity_poly.pdbx_strand_id
1 'polypeptide(L)'
;MKNASIIAILALTSALGLALGGCAEEKSPFLEEEPAEASAPETTNLNAPQKAYAEANERMHAGMGVIDEDADTAFIQGMIPHHQGAVDMANIVLEHGDDEEAKELARNIIKAQEEEIAWMRNWLKERGLEEIKASDHAGHDHGDHADHDHADHDHGDHDHEDHKHGDDHDHSAHAEEHKGE
;
A
#
# COMPACT_ATOMS: atom_id res chain seq x y z
N MET A 1 33.36 4.76 38.00
CA MET A 1 33.91 3.52 38.60
C MET A 1 33.38 2.36 37.79
N LYS A 2 34.27 1.43 37.45
CA LYS A 2 34.10 0.38 36.45
C LYS A 2 33.29 -0.78 37.03
N ASN A 3 32.35 -1.34 36.28
CA ASN A 3 31.91 -2.72 36.44
C ASN A 3 31.93 -3.42 35.06
N ALA A 4 33.14 -3.87 34.73
CA ALA A 4 33.38 -4.84 33.68
C ALA A 4 33.21 -6.27 34.25
N SER A 5 33.01 -7.23 33.32
CA SER A 5 32.99 -8.69 33.50
C SER A 5 31.62 -9.22 33.97
N ILE A 6 30.97 -10.15 33.26
CA ILE A 6 31.46 -11.51 33.03
C ILE A 6 31.08 -12.01 31.62
N ILE A 7 32.11 -12.48 30.93
CA ILE A 7 32.09 -13.26 29.69
C ILE A 7 31.56 -14.67 30.00
N ALA A 8 30.45 -15.07 29.39
CA ALA A 8 30.03 -16.46 29.34
C ALA A 8 30.32 -17.02 27.93
N ILE A 9 31.53 -17.54 27.75
CA ILE A 9 31.88 -18.41 26.63
C ILE A 9 31.28 -19.78 26.96
N LEU A 10 30.23 -20.17 26.26
CA LEU A 10 29.82 -21.57 26.19
C LEU A 10 30.18 -22.11 24.81
N ALA A 11 31.05 -23.11 24.85
CA ALA A 11 31.76 -23.69 23.73
C ALA A 11 30.81 -24.34 22.72
N LEU A 12 31.09 -24.05 21.46
CA LEU A 12 30.60 -24.71 20.26
C LEU A 12 31.07 -26.17 20.28
N THR A 13 30.16 -27.14 20.43
CA THR A 13 30.45 -28.55 20.18
C THR A 13 29.82 -28.94 18.84
N SER A 14 30.68 -29.21 17.86
CA SER A 14 30.29 -29.76 16.57
C SER A 14 31.09 -31.04 16.33
N ALA A 15 30.38 -32.17 16.25
CA ALA A 15 30.74 -33.39 15.51
C ALA A 15 29.58 -34.39 15.69
N LEU A 16 28.72 -34.52 14.69
CA LEU A 16 28.81 -35.54 13.62
C LEU A 16 28.44 -36.94 14.11
N GLY A 17 27.15 -37.27 13.96
CA GLY A 17 26.65 -38.63 13.92
C GLY A 17 25.91 -38.85 12.61
N LEU A 18 26.55 -39.53 11.65
CA LEU A 18 25.88 -40.13 10.50
C LEU A 18 25.02 -41.29 11.02
N ALA A 19 23.71 -41.22 10.83
CA ALA A 19 22.82 -42.37 10.89
C ALA A 19 21.87 -42.32 9.69
N LEU A 20 22.02 -43.32 8.82
CA LEU A 20 21.12 -43.62 7.71
C LEU A 20 19.79 -44.16 8.28
N GLY A 21 18.66 -43.68 7.76
CA GLY A 21 17.40 -44.44 7.81
C GLY A 21 16.13 -43.60 7.97
N GLY A 22 15.31 -43.60 6.92
CA GLY A 22 13.85 -43.45 7.02
C GLY A 22 13.29 -42.15 6.47
N CYS A 23 12.79 -42.19 5.24
CA CYS A 23 11.85 -41.19 4.73
C CYS A 23 10.54 -41.28 5.52
N ALA A 24 10.18 -40.21 6.22
CA ALA A 24 8.79 -39.92 6.54
C ALA A 24 8.49 -38.56 5.92
N GLU A 25 7.93 -38.61 4.71
CA GLU A 25 7.31 -37.46 4.05
C GLU A 25 6.06 -37.10 4.88
N GLU A 26 6.20 -36.19 5.84
CA GLU A 26 5.05 -35.60 6.52
C GLU A 26 4.36 -34.67 5.53
N LYS A 27 3.39 -35.23 4.79
CA LYS A 27 2.52 -34.50 3.88
C LYS A 27 1.64 -33.57 4.71
N SER A 28 2.15 -32.38 4.99
CA SER A 28 1.36 -31.30 5.56
C SER A 28 0.20 -31.00 4.61
N PRO A 29 -1.04 -30.86 5.09
CA PRO A 29 -2.12 -30.40 4.25
C PRO A 29 -1.86 -28.92 3.96
N PHE A 30 -1.21 -28.66 2.84
CA PHE A 30 -1.23 -27.35 2.20
C PHE A 30 -2.69 -27.09 1.84
N LEU A 31 -3.39 -26.38 2.73
CA LEU A 31 -4.64 -25.73 2.38
C LEU A 31 -4.26 -24.72 1.31
N GLU A 32 -4.69 -24.98 0.09
CA GLU A 32 -4.72 -24.00 -0.99
C GLU A 32 -5.73 -22.94 -0.55
N GLU A 33 -5.27 -21.94 0.21
CA GLU A 33 -6.02 -20.70 0.33
C GLU A 33 -5.82 -19.94 -0.97
N GLU A 34 -6.90 -19.90 -1.77
CA GLU A 34 -7.10 -18.97 -2.87
C GLU A 34 -6.52 -17.59 -2.48
N PRO A 35 -5.80 -16.90 -3.39
CA PRO A 35 -5.22 -15.61 -3.05
C PRO A 35 -6.36 -14.68 -2.64
N ALA A 36 -6.38 -14.28 -1.37
CA ALA A 36 -7.30 -13.27 -0.90
C ALA A 36 -7.07 -12.03 -1.76
N GLU A 37 -8.02 -11.72 -2.65
CA GLU A 37 -8.09 -10.41 -3.25
C GLU A 37 -8.09 -9.42 -2.09
N ALA A 38 -7.10 -8.52 -2.07
CA ALA A 38 -6.99 -7.49 -1.04
C ALA A 38 -8.15 -6.50 -1.22
N SER A 39 -9.35 -6.91 -0.81
CA SER A 39 -10.50 -6.03 -0.68
C SER A 39 -10.14 -4.97 0.36
N ALA A 40 -10.09 -3.72 -0.05
CA ALA A 40 -9.92 -2.58 0.85
C ALA A 40 -10.89 -2.74 2.04
N PRO A 41 -10.46 -2.46 3.29
CA PRO A 41 -11.32 -2.64 4.44
C PRO A 41 -12.60 -1.81 4.29
N GLU A 42 -13.77 -2.40 4.56
CA GLU A 42 -15.03 -1.64 4.62
C GLU A 42 -14.88 -0.47 5.62
N THR A 43 -14.80 0.76 5.10
CA THR A 43 -14.53 1.97 5.90
C THR A 43 -15.77 2.51 6.63
N THR A 44 -16.92 1.86 6.48
CA THR A 44 -18.23 2.35 6.88
C THR A 44 -18.42 2.47 8.40
N ASN A 45 -17.55 1.87 9.21
CA ASN A 45 -17.65 1.91 10.69
C ASN A 45 -16.31 2.12 11.43
N LEU A 46 -15.39 2.89 10.85
CA LEU A 46 -14.12 3.22 11.49
C LEU A 46 -14.25 4.38 12.50
N ASN A 47 -13.55 4.30 13.63
CA ASN A 47 -13.35 5.41 14.56
C ASN A 47 -12.29 6.42 14.02
N ALA A 48 -12.12 7.55 14.70
CA ALA A 48 -11.23 8.63 14.24
C ALA A 48 -9.77 8.16 13.96
N PRO A 49 -9.06 7.51 14.90
CA PRO A 49 -7.70 7.06 14.62
C PRO A 49 -7.65 5.99 13.52
N GLN A 50 -8.65 5.10 13.43
CA GLN A 50 -8.71 4.12 12.34
C GLN A 50 -8.82 4.78 10.96
N LYS A 51 -9.64 5.83 10.82
CA LYS A 51 -9.72 6.61 9.57
C LYS A 51 -8.40 7.30 9.26
N ALA A 52 -7.79 7.93 10.26
CA ALA A 52 -6.51 8.61 10.08
C ALA A 52 -5.40 7.64 9.62
N TYR A 53 -5.32 6.45 10.20
CA TYR A 53 -4.38 5.42 9.77
C TYR A 53 -4.67 4.92 8.35
N ALA A 54 -5.95 4.72 8.00
CA ALA A 54 -6.33 4.32 6.65
C ALA A 54 -5.90 5.37 5.60
N GLU A 55 -6.18 6.65 5.87
CA GLU A 55 -5.79 7.76 4.99
C GLU A 55 -4.26 7.91 4.88
N ALA A 56 -3.52 7.73 5.98
CA ALA A 56 -2.06 7.77 5.96
C ALA A 56 -1.47 6.64 5.11
N ASN A 57 -2.01 5.42 5.26
CA ASN A 57 -1.60 4.26 4.46
C ASN A 57 -1.93 4.44 2.97
N GLU A 58 -3.12 4.96 2.65
CA GLU A 58 -3.52 5.25 1.28
C GLU A 58 -2.55 6.26 0.62
N ARG A 59 -2.24 7.38 1.30
CA ARG A 59 -1.28 8.37 0.80
C ARG A 59 0.12 7.78 0.58
N MET A 60 0.58 6.96 1.52
CA MET A 60 1.86 6.27 1.42
C MET A 60 1.90 5.36 0.18
N HIS A 61 0.91 4.49 0.01
CA HIS A 61 0.86 3.54 -1.11
C HIS A 61 0.71 4.24 -2.45
N ALA A 62 -0.10 5.31 -2.53
CA ALA A 62 -0.25 6.11 -3.74
C ALA A 62 1.09 6.73 -4.20
N GLY A 63 1.95 7.12 -3.26
CA GLY A 63 3.28 7.65 -3.58
C GLY A 63 4.31 6.58 -3.95
N MET A 64 4.13 5.33 -3.50
CA MET A 64 5.10 4.25 -3.74
C MET A 64 4.97 3.58 -5.12
N GLY A 65 3.96 3.93 -5.93
CA GLY A 65 3.71 3.33 -7.24
C GLY A 65 4.74 3.66 -8.34
N VAL A 66 5.85 4.34 -7.99
CA VAL A 66 6.90 4.73 -8.92
C VAL A 66 7.81 3.54 -9.22
N ILE A 67 7.89 3.16 -10.50
CA ILE A 67 8.82 2.13 -10.98
C ILE A 67 9.72 2.76 -12.03
N ASP A 68 10.74 3.48 -11.57
CA ASP A 68 11.81 3.99 -12.43
C ASP A 68 12.68 2.82 -12.94
N GLU A 69 13.31 2.98 -14.10
CA GLU A 69 14.23 1.97 -14.67
C GLU A 69 15.55 1.91 -13.90
N ASP A 70 15.98 3.02 -13.32
CA ASP A 70 17.13 3.11 -12.45
C ASP A 70 16.74 2.70 -11.02
N ALA A 71 17.35 1.62 -10.54
CA ALA A 71 16.99 1.05 -9.24
C ALA A 71 17.26 2.00 -8.07
N ASP A 72 18.32 2.83 -8.16
CA ASP A 72 18.65 3.80 -7.11
C ASP A 72 17.57 4.91 -7.06
N THR A 73 17.18 5.41 -8.23
CA THR A 73 16.12 6.43 -8.36
C THR A 73 14.77 5.88 -7.90
N ALA A 74 14.38 4.68 -8.34
CA ALA A 74 13.16 4.01 -7.91
C ALA A 74 13.12 3.83 -6.37
N PHE A 75 14.24 3.40 -5.78
CA PHE A 75 14.35 3.27 -4.33
C PHE A 75 14.16 4.61 -3.63
N ILE A 76 14.88 5.65 -4.04
CA ILE A 76 14.82 6.96 -3.38
C ILE A 76 13.43 7.60 -3.54
N GLN A 77 12.85 7.56 -4.74
CA GLN A 77 11.53 8.12 -5.00
C GLN A 77 10.43 7.38 -4.26
N GLY A 78 10.48 6.04 -4.18
CA GLY A 78 9.51 5.25 -3.42
C GLY A 78 9.70 5.35 -1.91
N MET A 79 10.92 5.60 -1.42
CA MET A 79 11.19 5.64 0.00
C MET A 79 10.78 6.97 0.67
N ILE A 80 10.69 8.07 -0.10
CA ILE A 80 10.14 9.34 0.39
C ILE A 80 8.69 9.20 0.89
N PRO A 81 7.72 8.71 0.10
CA PRO A 81 6.35 8.53 0.57
C PRO A 81 6.23 7.42 1.62
N HIS A 82 7.06 6.38 1.57
CA HIS A 82 7.12 5.38 2.65
C HIS A 82 7.49 6.02 3.99
N HIS A 83 8.52 6.86 4.02
CA HIS A 83 8.94 7.58 5.22
C HIS A 83 7.90 8.61 5.66
N GLN A 84 7.28 9.32 4.71
CA GLN A 84 6.20 10.25 5.02
C GLN A 84 5.00 9.53 5.66
N GLY A 85 4.66 8.33 5.20
CA GLY A 85 3.64 7.48 5.83
C GLY A 85 3.99 7.15 7.29
N ALA A 86 5.25 6.83 7.59
CA ALA A 86 5.71 6.58 8.95
C ALA A 86 5.60 7.84 9.84
N VAL A 87 5.94 9.02 9.31
CA VAL A 87 5.77 10.31 10.01
C VAL A 87 4.30 10.60 10.28
N ASP A 88 3.42 10.39 9.31
CA ASP A 88 1.97 10.58 9.45
C ASP A 88 1.41 9.65 10.54
N MET A 89 1.76 8.36 10.51
CA MET A 89 1.36 7.37 11.53
C MET A 89 1.87 7.69 12.93
N ALA A 90 3.11 8.20 13.03
CA ALA A 90 3.68 8.63 14.30
C ALA A 90 2.92 9.86 14.86
N ASN A 91 2.51 10.80 14.02
CA ASN A 91 1.68 11.92 14.45
C ASN A 91 0.28 11.46 14.93
N ILE A 92 -0.32 10.46 14.30
CA ILE A 92 -1.61 9.89 14.70
C ILE A 92 -1.55 9.32 16.12
N VAL A 93 -0.49 8.58 16.48
CA VAL A 93 -0.36 8.05 17.87
C VAL A 93 -0.05 9.15 18.88
N LEU A 94 0.62 10.24 18.47
CA LEU A 94 0.80 11.41 19.34
C LEU A 94 -0.51 12.12 19.64
N GLU A 95 -1.43 12.17 18.66
CA GLU A 95 -2.75 12.79 18.80
C GLU A 95 -3.76 11.91 19.55
N HIS A 96 -3.81 10.62 19.24
CA HIS A 96 -4.88 9.72 19.70
C HIS A 96 -4.45 8.66 20.71
N GLY A 97 -3.14 8.42 20.87
CA GLY A 97 -2.63 7.41 21.79
C GLY A 97 -2.55 7.90 23.24
N ASP A 98 -2.51 6.95 24.19
CA ASP A 98 -2.36 7.24 25.62
C ASP A 98 -1.09 6.64 26.24
N ASP A 99 -0.38 5.76 25.52
CA ASP A 99 0.84 5.10 25.99
C ASP A 99 2.08 5.98 25.77
N GLU A 100 2.79 6.29 26.85
CA GLU A 100 3.94 7.21 26.79
C GLU A 100 5.18 6.60 26.12
N GLU A 101 5.38 5.27 26.21
CA GLU A 101 6.49 4.60 25.51
C GLU A 101 6.25 4.63 24.00
N ALA A 102 5.01 4.39 23.56
CA ALA A 102 4.62 4.50 22.16
C ALA A 102 4.78 5.93 21.63
N LYS A 103 4.40 6.94 22.41
CA LYS A 103 4.60 8.35 22.04
C LYS A 103 6.08 8.74 22.00
N GLU A 104 6.91 8.18 22.87
CA GLU A 104 8.36 8.40 22.82
C GLU A 104 8.97 7.82 21.55
N LEU A 105 8.59 6.58 21.20
CA LEU A 105 8.98 5.96 19.94
C LEU A 105 8.53 6.82 18.74
N ALA A 106 7.29 7.31 18.74
CA ALA A 106 6.76 8.15 17.67
C ALA A 106 7.57 9.44 17.45
N ARG A 107 7.93 10.15 18.53
CA ARG A 107 8.81 11.34 18.43
C ARG A 107 10.17 11.01 17.83
N ASN A 108 10.74 9.87 18.18
CA ASN A 108 12.03 9.42 17.63
C ASN A 108 11.92 9.05 16.15
N ILE A 109 10.83 8.37 15.75
CA ILE A 109 10.53 8.05 14.35
C ILE A 109 10.40 9.32 13.52
N ILE A 110 9.61 10.30 13.97
CA ILE A 110 9.43 11.57 13.26
C ILE A 110 10.79 12.23 12.99
N LYS A 111 11.61 12.39 14.03
CA LYS A 111 12.93 13.01 13.89
C LYS A 111 13.82 12.29 12.87
N ALA A 112 13.95 10.97 12.99
CA ALA A 112 14.83 10.20 12.12
C ALA A 112 14.35 10.23 10.66
N GLN A 113 13.05 10.01 10.45
CA GLN A 113 12.48 9.89 9.11
C GLN A 113 12.40 11.24 8.39
N GLU A 114 12.19 12.35 9.11
CA GLU A 114 12.29 13.71 8.52
C GLU A 114 13.72 14.03 8.07
N GLU A 115 14.75 13.62 8.84
CA GLU A 115 16.15 13.77 8.46
C GLU A 115 16.46 12.96 7.18
N GLU A 116 15.95 11.73 7.09
CA GLU A 116 16.10 10.85 5.92
C GLU A 116 15.36 11.37 4.68
N ILE A 117 14.13 11.88 4.83
CA ILE A 117 13.37 12.54 3.75
C ILE A 117 14.15 13.74 3.21
N ALA A 118 14.69 14.59 4.09
CA ALA A 118 15.48 15.74 3.67
C ALA A 118 16.72 15.32 2.87
N TRP A 119 17.40 14.26 3.30
CA TRP A 119 18.54 13.70 2.58
C TRP A 119 18.15 13.18 1.19
N MET A 120 17.07 12.39 1.09
CA MET A 120 16.58 11.82 -0.17
C MET A 120 16.17 12.90 -1.18
N ARG A 121 15.45 13.93 -0.72
CA ARG A 121 15.09 15.09 -1.55
C ARG A 121 16.32 15.83 -2.07
N ASN A 122 17.34 16.00 -1.24
CA ASN A 122 18.60 16.60 -1.68
C ASN A 122 19.32 15.72 -2.71
N TRP A 123 19.33 14.40 -2.50
CA TRP A 123 19.94 13.44 -3.42
C TRP A 123 19.35 13.51 -4.83
N LEU A 124 18.00 13.60 -4.93
CA LEU A 124 17.29 13.77 -6.21
C LEU A 124 17.64 15.10 -6.87
N LYS A 125 17.59 16.19 -6.09
CA LYS A 125 17.90 17.54 -6.57
C LYS A 125 19.31 17.66 -7.14
N GLU A 126 20.31 17.06 -6.49
CA GLU A 126 21.71 17.05 -6.96
C GLU A 126 21.88 16.34 -8.31
N ARG A 127 20.94 15.47 -8.68
CA ARG A 127 20.92 14.71 -9.94
C ARG A 127 19.96 15.28 -10.99
N GLY A 128 19.28 16.38 -10.67
CA GLY A 128 18.26 16.95 -11.56
C GLY A 128 17.01 16.07 -11.72
N LEU A 129 16.76 15.20 -10.73
CA LEU A 129 15.57 14.36 -10.66
C LEU A 129 14.51 15.04 -9.80
N GLU A 130 13.25 14.84 -10.14
CA GLU A 130 12.11 15.40 -9.40
C GLU A 130 11.57 14.39 -8.38
N GLU A 131 11.03 14.92 -7.28
CA GLU A 131 10.18 14.15 -6.38
C GLU A 131 8.81 13.97 -7.04
N ILE A 132 8.43 12.71 -7.24
CA ILE A 132 7.12 12.35 -7.75
C ILE A 132 6.09 12.66 -6.67
N LYS A 133 5.12 13.54 -6.97
CA LYS A 133 4.01 13.82 -6.06
C LYS A 133 2.88 12.86 -6.35
N ALA A 134 2.12 12.49 -5.31
CA ALA A 134 0.95 11.61 -5.43
C ALA A 134 -0.09 12.12 -6.47
N SER A 135 -0.11 13.42 -6.78
CA SER A 135 -0.95 14.02 -7.82
C SER A 135 -0.61 13.60 -9.24
N ASP A 136 0.62 13.13 -9.48
CA ASP A 136 1.16 12.97 -10.84
C ASP A 136 0.88 11.55 -11.39
N HIS A 137 0.41 10.64 -10.55
CA HIS A 137 0.06 9.26 -10.90
C HIS A 137 -1.44 8.96 -11.04
N ALA A 138 -2.33 9.92 -10.73
CA ALA A 138 -3.77 9.76 -10.96
C ALA A 138 -4.16 9.74 -12.46
N GLY A 139 -3.20 9.92 -13.37
CA GLY A 139 -3.43 10.08 -14.81
C GLY A 139 -2.78 9.03 -15.72
N HIS A 140 -2.10 8.00 -15.19
CA HIS A 140 -1.73 6.86 -16.02
C HIS A 140 -2.90 5.88 -16.02
N ASP A 141 -3.87 6.19 -16.86
CA ASP A 141 -4.82 5.23 -17.42
C ASP A 141 -4.03 3.98 -17.79
N HIS A 142 -4.18 2.91 -17.00
CA HIS A 142 -3.77 1.58 -17.41
C HIS A 142 -4.70 1.20 -18.55
N GLY A 143 -4.32 1.69 -19.74
CA GLY A 143 -5.04 1.51 -20.97
C GLY A 143 -5.41 0.05 -21.17
N ASP A 144 -6.67 -0.11 -21.53
CA ASP A 144 -7.18 -1.21 -22.33
C ASP A 144 -6.64 -2.59 -21.94
N HIS A 145 -7.19 -3.15 -20.85
CA HIS A 145 -7.47 -4.58 -20.88
C HIS A 145 -8.49 -4.82 -21.99
N ALA A 146 -7.96 -4.98 -23.20
CA ALA A 146 -8.67 -5.44 -24.36
C ALA A 146 -9.56 -6.62 -23.96
N ASP A 147 -10.84 -6.46 -24.28
CA ASP A 147 -11.89 -7.44 -24.17
C ASP A 147 -11.37 -8.84 -24.48
N HIS A 148 -11.24 -9.67 -23.45
CA HIS A 148 -11.21 -11.11 -23.68
C HIS A 148 -12.66 -11.54 -23.88
N ASP A 149 -13.08 -11.50 -25.15
CA ASP A 149 -14.27 -12.17 -25.66
C ASP A 149 -14.28 -13.63 -25.19
N HIS A 150 -15.03 -13.92 -24.13
CA HIS A 150 -15.46 -15.27 -23.83
C HIS A 150 -16.69 -15.58 -24.68
N ALA A 151 -16.43 -16.01 -25.91
CA ALA A 151 -17.42 -16.63 -26.75
C ALA A 151 -17.91 -17.96 -26.13
N ASP A 152 -19.23 -18.04 -26.00
CA ASP A 152 -20.10 -19.21 -26.01
C ASP A 152 -19.85 -20.33 -24.99
N HIS A 153 -20.61 -20.28 -23.88
CA HIS A 153 -21.21 -21.48 -23.31
C HIS A 153 -22.74 -21.33 -23.25
N ASP A 154 -23.37 -21.99 -24.22
CA ASP A 154 -24.80 -22.28 -24.32
C ASP A 154 -25.25 -23.13 -23.13
N HIS A 155 -26.17 -22.57 -22.34
CA HIS A 155 -27.16 -23.34 -21.60
C HIS A 155 -28.51 -22.63 -21.61
N GLY A 156 -29.31 -22.96 -22.62
CA GLY A 156 -30.69 -23.44 -22.47
C GLY A 156 -31.68 -22.60 -21.65
N ASP A 157 -32.55 -21.92 -22.40
CA ASP A 157 -33.99 -21.71 -22.16
C ASP A 157 -34.48 -21.68 -20.70
N HIS A 158 -34.81 -20.48 -20.23
CA HIS A 158 -35.97 -20.28 -19.36
C HIS A 158 -36.74 -19.06 -19.86
N ASP A 159 -37.88 -19.34 -20.48
CA ASP A 159 -38.95 -18.41 -20.77
C ASP A 159 -39.36 -17.67 -19.48
N HIS A 160 -39.30 -16.34 -19.49
CA HIS A 160 -40.29 -15.56 -18.77
C HIS A 160 -40.57 -14.22 -19.47
N GLU A 161 -41.87 -14.01 -19.67
CA GLU A 161 -42.50 -13.13 -20.63
C GLU A 161 -42.24 -11.63 -20.42
N ASP A 162 -42.11 -10.97 -21.57
CA ASP A 162 -42.52 -9.61 -21.93
C ASP A 162 -43.25 -8.78 -20.86
N HIS A 163 -42.70 -7.61 -20.50
CA HIS A 163 -43.49 -6.40 -20.26
C HIS A 163 -42.79 -5.19 -20.91
N LYS A 164 -43.26 -4.83 -22.11
CA LYS A 164 -43.03 -3.53 -22.75
C LYS A 164 -43.87 -2.45 -22.08
N HIS A 165 -43.32 -1.25 -21.94
CA HIS A 165 -43.89 0.07 -22.26
C HIS A 165 -42.69 1.02 -22.23
N GLY A 166 -42.24 1.60 -23.36
CA GLY A 166 -42.89 2.71 -24.08
C GLY A 166 -42.69 3.99 -23.26
N ASP A 167 -42.33 5.15 -23.77
CA ASP A 167 -41.99 5.71 -25.07
C ASP A 167 -41.51 7.15 -24.72
N ASP A 168 -40.74 7.77 -25.60
CA ASP A 168 -40.69 9.22 -25.83
C ASP A 168 -40.43 10.20 -24.65
N HIS A 169 -39.31 10.94 -24.70
CA HIS A 169 -39.34 12.32 -25.23
C HIS A 169 -37.99 13.05 -25.15
N ASP A 170 -37.58 13.51 -26.32
CA ASP A 170 -36.75 14.67 -26.63
C ASP A 170 -37.08 15.89 -25.75
N HIS A 171 -36.04 16.57 -25.23
CA HIS A 171 -36.00 18.02 -25.31
C HIS A 171 -34.58 18.59 -25.38
N SER A 172 -34.30 19.09 -26.57
CA SER A 172 -33.27 20.07 -26.93
C SER A 172 -33.33 21.39 -26.14
N ALA A 173 -32.17 22.05 -26.07
CA ALA A 173 -31.91 23.51 -26.16
C ALA A 173 -31.83 24.40 -24.89
N HIS A 174 -30.68 25.09 -24.80
CA HIS A 174 -30.41 26.54 -24.60
C HIS A 174 -29.20 26.74 -23.66
N ALA A 175 -27.97 27.10 -24.07
CA ALA A 175 -27.47 28.25 -24.85
C ALA A 175 -27.55 29.61 -24.12
N GLU A 176 -26.37 30.25 -24.00
CA GLU A 176 -26.06 31.69 -23.85
C GLU A 176 -26.26 32.32 -22.45
N GLU A 177 -25.17 32.68 -21.75
CA GLU A 177 -24.48 34.00 -21.75
C GLU A 177 -25.22 35.10 -20.96
N HIS A 178 -24.61 35.59 -19.87
CA HIS A 178 -24.74 37.01 -19.50
C HIS A 178 -23.54 37.51 -18.67
N LYS A 179 -22.89 38.55 -19.22
CA LYS A 179 -21.82 39.40 -18.66
C LYS A 179 -22.36 40.45 -17.67
N GLY A 180 -21.44 41.02 -16.89
CA GLY A 180 -21.49 42.38 -16.30
C GLY A 180 -22.00 42.40 -14.86
N GLU A 181 -21.39 43.08 -13.88
CA GLU A 181 -20.44 44.21 -13.82
C GLU A 181 -19.41 44.01 -12.70
#